data_AF-A0A8J6PPC8-F1
#
_entry.id   AF-A0A8J6PPC8-F1
#
_cell.length_a   1.000
_cell.length_b   1.000
_cell.length_c   1.000
_cell.angle_alpha   90.00
_cell.angle_beta   90.00
_cell.angle_gamma   90.00
#
_symmetry.space_group_name_H-M   'P 1'
#
loop_
_entity.id
_entity.type
_entity.pdbx_description
1 polymer ?
#
loop_
_entity_poly.entity_id
_entity_poly.type
_entity_poly.pdbx_seq_one_letter_code
_entity_poly.pdbx_strand_id
1 'polypeptide(L)' 'MQDPKVLDYPELEPALANLRYARDTASDEGADDKEVAELDRAIAAFEEEIRKRHQEADGADVSTVMT' A
#
# COMPACT_ATOMS: atom_id res chain seq x y z
N MET A 1 -15.04 15.24 -22.53
CA MET A 1 -13.56 15.21 -22.49
C MET A 1 -13.20 14.72 -21.10
N GLN A 2 -12.76 13.47 -20.97
CA GLN A 2 -12.29 12.94 -19.68
C GLN A 2 -10.90 13.53 -19.43
N ASP A 3 -10.74 14.25 -18.34
CA ASP A 3 -9.44 14.72 -17.87
C ASP A 3 -8.48 13.53 -17.68
N PRO A 4 -7.32 13.48 -18.36
CA PRO A 4 -6.38 12.37 -18.27
C PRO A 4 -5.44 12.48 -17.06
N LYS A 5 -5.88 13.10 -15.96
CA LYS A 5 -5.07 13.33 -14.75
C LYS A 5 -5.41 12.42 -13.57
N VAL A 6 -6.09 11.28 -13.82
CA VAL A 6 -6.22 10.23 -12.81
C VAL A 6 -5.22 9.11 -13.12
N LEU A 7 -3.93 9.48 -13.09
CA LEU A 7 -2.81 8.56 -12.93
C LEU A 7 -2.13 8.80 -11.57
N ASP A 8 -2.85 9.41 -10.63
CA ASP A 8 -2.52 9.34 -9.22
C ASP A 8 -2.85 7.93 -8.75
N TYR A 9 -1.89 7.01 -8.93
CA TYR A 9 -1.82 5.65 -8.39
C TYR A 9 -3.05 5.25 -7.55
N PRO A 10 -4.16 4.83 -8.18
CA PRO A 10 -5.30 4.39 -7.41
C PRO A 10 -4.91 3.05 -6.81
N GLU A 11 -5.05 2.96 -5.49
CA GLU A 11 -5.27 1.70 -4.76
C GLU A 11 -4.06 0.97 -4.15
N LEU A 12 -3.19 1.68 -3.42
CA LEU A 12 -2.23 1.03 -2.50
C LEU A 12 -2.94 0.14 -1.46
N GLU A 13 -4.09 0.58 -0.95
CA GLU A 13 -4.91 -0.14 0.05
C GLU A 13 -5.50 -1.44 -0.54
N PRO A 14 -6.20 -1.45 -1.69
CA PRO A 14 -6.59 -2.69 -2.37
C PRO A 14 -5.42 -3.58 -2.80
N ALA A 15 -4.27 -3.00 -3.21
CA ALA A 15 -3.07 -3.79 -3.50
C ALA A 15 -2.55 -4.51 -2.25
N LEU A 16 -2.53 -3.83 -1.09
CA LEU A 16 -2.17 -4.42 0.19
C LEU A 16 -3.13 -5.55 0.59
N ALA A 17 -4.43 -5.36 0.37
CA ALA A 17 -5.44 -6.40 0.64
C ALA A 17 -5.20 -7.66 -0.21
N ASN A 18 -4.89 -7.48 -1.50
CA ASN A 18 -4.57 -8.61 -2.40
C ASN A 18 -3.30 -9.34 -1.99
N LEU A 19 -2.26 -8.61 -1.55
CA LEU A 19 -1.01 -9.22 -1.07
C LEU A 19 -1.23 -10.04 0.21
N ARG A 20 -2.04 -9.55 1.15
CA ARG A 20 -2.39 -10.30 2.37
C ARG A 20 -3.16 -11.58 2.04
N TYR A 21 -4.13 -11.48 1.13
CA TYR A 21 -4.88 -12.65 0.66
C TYR A 21 -3.96 -13.70 -0.01
N ALA A 22 -3.01 -13.26 -0.84
CA ALA A 22 -2.05 -14.14 -1.48
C ALA A 22 -1.13 -14.82 -0.45
N ARG A 23 -0.66 -14.10 0.56
CA ARG A 23 0.15 -14.65 1.66
C ARG A 23 -0.61 -15.71 2.45
N ASP A 24 -1.86 -15.45 2.80
CA ASP A 24 -2.69 -16.40 3.54
C ASP A 24 -2.96 -17.66 2.70
N THR A 25 -3.27 -17.49 1.41
CA THR A 25 -3.44 -18.60 0.48
C THR A 25 -2.16 -19.43 0.35
N ALA A 26 -1.00 -18.78 0.17
CA ALA A 26 0.29 -19.45 0.09
C ALA A 26 0.61 -20.24 1.38
N SER A 27 0.27 -19.68 2.55
CA SER A 27 0.46 -20.36 3.84
C SER A 27 -0.44 -21.59 3.96
N ASP A 28 -1.70 -21.49 3.53
CA ASP A 28 -2.68 -22.59 3.57
C ASP A 28 -2.34 -23.72 2.56
N GLU A 29 -1.79 -23.36 1.40
CA GLU A 29 -1.35 -24.32 0.37
C GLU A 29 0.01 -24.96 0.68
N GLY A 30 0.67 -24.55 1.77
CA GLY A 30 1.98 -25.06 2.16
C GLY A 30 3.11 -24.61 1.22
N ALA A 31 3.01 -23.39 0.69
CA ALA A 31 4.04 -22.76 -0.12
C ALA A 31 5.38 -22.69 0.64
N ASP A 32 6.46 -22.53 -0.12
CA ASP A 32 7.80 -22.47 0.45
C ASP A 32 7.95 -21.23 1.36
N ASP A 33 8.70 -21.38 2.46
CA ASP A 33 8.98 -20.29 3.41
C ASP A 33 9.53 -19.04 2.71
N LYS A 34 10.22 -19.21 1.58
CA LYS A 34 10.74 -18.11 0.77
C LYS A 34 9.64 -17.30 0.09
N GLU A 35 8.60 -17.94 -0.45
CA GLU A 35 7.48 -17.24 -1.11
C GLU A 35 6.67 -16.44 -0.10
N VAL A 36 6.42 -17.01 1.08
CA VAL A 36 5.76 -16.31 2.20
C VAL A 36 6.61 -15.12 2.65
N ALA A 37 7.93 -15.29 2.78
CA ALA A 37 8.84 -14.20 3.16
C ALA A 37 8.93 -13.08 2.10
N GLU A 38 8.82 -13.41 0.81
CA GLU A 38 8.75 -12.41 -0.26
C GLU A 38 7.44 -11.62 -0.21
N LEU A 39 6.32 -12.30 0.06
CA LEU A 39 5.01 -11.65 0.26
C LEU A 39 5.00 -10.74 1.50
N ASP A 40 5.58 -11.19 2.62
CA ASP A 40 5.70 -10.38 3.83
C ASP A 40 6.51 -9.09 3.59
N ARG A 41 7.60 -9.17 2.82
CA ARG A 41 8.39 -7.98 2.43
C ARG A 41 7.58 -7.03 1.57
N ALA A 42 6.80 -7.55 0.63
CA ALA A 42 5.95 -6.72 -0.21
C ALA A 42 4.86 -6.01 0.62
N ILE A 43 4.18 -6.74 1.51
CA ILE A 43 3.19 -6.18 2.44
C ILE A 43 3.81 -5.04 3.26
N ALA A 44 4.99 -5.25 3.87
CA ALA A 44 5.66 -4.24 4.67
C ALA A 44 5.99 -2.95 3.89
N ALA A 45 6.44 -3.08 2.64
CA ALA A 45 6.74 -1.93 1.78
C ALA A 45 5.47 -1.13 1.44
N PHE A 46 4.35 -1.79 1.18
CA PHE A 46 3.07 -1.13 0.93
C PHE A 46 2.52 -0.43 2.18
N GLU A 47 2.63 -1.06 3.36
CA GLU A 47 2.23 -0.45 4.63
C GLU A 47 3.05 0.81 4.96
N GLU A 48 4.36 0.79 4.68
CA GLU A 48 5.23 1.95 4.85
C GLU A 48 4.83 3.10 3.91
N GLU A 49 4.58 2.79 2.64
CA GLU A 49 4.16 3.79 1.65
C GLU A 49 2.79 4.39 2.00
N ILE A 50 1.81 3.58 2.42
CA ILE A 50 0.50 4.07 2.89
C ILE A 50 0.68 4.99 4.09
N ARG A 51 1.48 4.57 5.08
CA ARG A 51 1.77 5.38 6.27
C ARG A 51 2.42 6.71 5.90
N LYS A 52 3.41 6.69 5.01
CA LYS A 52 4.12 7.89 4.56
C LYS A 52 3.15 8.86 3.89
N ARG A 53 2.26 8.38 3.02
CA ARG A 53 1.24 9.21 2.38
C ARG A 53 0.23 9.79 3.36
N HIS A 54 -0.19 9.02 4.38
CA HIS A 54 -1.05 9.55 5.43
C HIS A 54 -0.35 10.68 6.21
N GLN A 55 0.92 10.51 6.55
CA GLN A 55 1.70 11.55 7.23
C GLN A 55 1.91 12.80 6.36
N GLU A 56 2.15 12.64 5.06
CA GLU A 56 2.27 13.76 4.12
C GLU A 56 0.93 14.49 3.92
N ALA A 57 -0.19 13.75 3.88
CA ALA A 57 -1.53 14.32 3.80
C ALA A 57 -1.88 15.11 5.07
N ASP A 58 -1.59 14.57 6.25
CA ASP A 58 -1.81 15.25 7.54
C ASP A 58 -0.87 16.44 7.74
N GLY A 59 0.37 16.36 7.22
CA GLY A 59 1.36 17.45 7.30
C GLY A 59 1.07 18.63 6.36
N ALA A 60 0.38 18.38 5.23
CA ALA A 60 0.00 19.43 4.28
C ALA A 60 -1.14 20.32 4.80
N ASP A 61 -1.98 19.82 5.72
CA ASP A 61 -3.10 20.58 6.28
C ASP A 61 -2.65 21.68 7.26
N VAL A 62 -1.61 21.42 8.06
CA VAL A 62 -1.12 22.36 9.08
C VAL A 62 -0.35 23.55 8.48
N SER A 63 0.25 23.40 7.30
CA SER A 63 1.05 24.46 6.66
C SER A 63 0.22 25.56 5.98
N THR A 64 -1.08 25.34 5.74
CA THR A 64 -1.94 26.30 5.01
C THR A 64 -2.60 27.35 5.92
N VAL A 65 -2.58 27.17 7.25
CA VAL A 65 -3.34 28.02 8.20
C VAL A 65 -2.50 29.17 8.82
N MET A 66 -1.22 29.32 8.48
CA MET A 66 -0.32 30.32 9.10
C MET A 66 0.21 31.42 8.16
N THR A 67 -0.56 31.88 7.18
CA THR A 67 -0.27 33.12 6.43
C THR A 67 -1.41 34.12 6.48
#